data_AF-A0A917S0B2-F1
#
_entry.id   AF-A0A917S0B2-F1
#
_cell.length_a   1.000
_cell.length_b   1.000
_cell.length_c   1.000
_cell.angle_alpha   90.00
_cell.angle_beta   90.00
_cell.angle_gamma   90.00
#
_symmetry.space_group_name_H-M   'P 1'
#
loop_
_entity.id
_entity.type
_entity.pdbx_description
1 polymer ?
#
loop_
_entity_poly.entity_id
_entity_poly.type
_entity_poly.pdbx_seq_one_letter_code
_entity_poly.pdbx_strand_id
1 'polypeptide(L)'
;MIWKSKDNDKAKIDDQEKTIEGFDIDLNNENLKRIDRLVDRYESEIVRQLNSEYVKKTKRSDRIADFIARFGGSWSFIIMFAAFLTVWIIWNTIVLTSSLQFDKPPFILLNLCLSFIAAFQAPFIMMSQNRSAARDKHESIIDFAINYKAGQEVDDIQGHLHRLEREIAAIKKLLNEKENMEKKDE
;
A
#
# COMPACT_ATOMS: atom_id res chain seq x y z
N MET A 1 -30.64 41.89 -31.34
CA MET A 1 -29.27 41.87 -30.80
C MET A 1 -28.32 41.81 -31.99
N ILE A 2 -27.61 42.91 -32.26
CA ILE A 2 -26.91 43.19 -33.53
C ILE A 2 -25.45 42.66 -33.46
N TRP A 3 -24.98 42.11 -34.58
CA TRP A 3 -23.60 41.74 -34.93
C TRP A 3 -22.57 42.88 -34.72
N LYS A 4 -21.37 42.60 -34.20
CA LYS A 4 -20.08 43.15 -34.73
C LYS A 4 -18.81 42.48 -34.16
N SER A 5 -18.02 41.96 -35.10
CA SER A 5 -16.56 41.76 -35.15
C SER A 5 -15.68 42.30 -34.00
N LYS A 6 -14.75 41.45 -33.55
CA LYS A 6 -13.32 41.78 -33.62
C LYS A 6 -12.48 40.50 -33.73
N ASP A 7 -11.99 40.26 -34.93
CA ASP A 7 -10.77 39.48 -35.15
C ASP A 7 -9.58 40.16 -34.44
N ASN A 8 -8.53 39.35 -34.26
CA ASN A 8 -7.14 39.76 -34.08
C ASN A 8 -6.64 39.89 -32.63
N ASP A 9 -6.07 38.80 -32.10
CA ASP A 9 -4.61 38.64 -32.18
C ASP A 9 -4.18 37.20 -31.92
N LYS A 10 -3.56 36.61 -32.94
CA LYS A 10 -2.74 35.41 -32.79
C LYS A 10 -1.47 35.82 -32.06
N ALA A 11 -1.42 35.66 -30.74
CA ALA A 11 -0.14 35.53 -30.07
C ALA A 11 0.46 34.19 -30.53
N LYS A 12 1.32 34.25 -31.56
CA LYS A 12 2.26 33.19 -31.89
C LYS A 12 3.02 32.86 -30.59
N ILE A 13 2.72 31.71 -30.00
CA ILE A 13 3.64 31.10 -29.07
C ILE A 13 4.74 30.55 -29.98
N ASP A 14 5.80 31.34 -30.09
CA ASP A 14 6.99 31.04 -30.86
C ASP A 14 7.59 29.72 -30.38
N ASP A 15 7.87 28.81 -31.31
CA ASP A 15 8.59 27.55 -31.11
C ASP A 15 10.08 27.85 -30.83
N GLN A 16 10.34 28.70 -29.84
CA GLN A 16 11.68 28.91 -29.29
C GLN A 16 11.94 27.76 -28.33
N GLU A 17 12.57 26.73 -28.89
CA GLU A 17 13.58 25.88 -28.27
C GLU A 17 13.83 26.23 -26.79
N LYS A 18 13.11 25.55 -25.89
CA LYS A 18 13.45 25.55 -24.46
C LYS A 18 14.57 24.54 -24.25
N THR A 19 15.73 24.84 -24.79
CA THR A 19 17.01 24.20 -24.44
C THR A 19 17.35 24.70 -23.03
N ILE A 20 16.90 23.96 -22.01
CA ILE A 20 17.40 24.17 -20.65
C ILE A 20 18.81 23.56 -20.64
N GLU A 21 19.82 24.42 -20.80
CA GLU A 21 21.23 24.06 -20.62
C GLU A 21 21.47 23.65 -19.16
N GLY A 22 21.41 22.35 -18.90
CA GLY A 22 21.70 21.79 -17.58
C GLY A 22 21.38 20.30 -17.55
N PHE A 23 22.29 19.49 -18.09
CA PHE A 23 22.17 18.03 -18.29
C PHE A 23 21.20 17.58 -19.38
N ASP A 24 21.76 17.14 -20.49
CA ASP A 24 21.08 16.49 -21.62
C ASP A 24 20.61 15.07 -21.23
N ILE A 25 19.60 15.00 -20.36
CA ILE A 25 18.78 13.80 -20.21
C ILE A 25 17.42 14.17 -20.79
N ASP A 26 17.24 13.91 -22.08
CA ASP A 26 15.94 14.04 -22.72
C ASP A 26 14.99 13.04 -22.03
N LEU A 27 14.14 13.57 -21.14
CA LEU A 27 13.07 12.84 -20.47
C LEU A 27 11.94 12.61 -21.48
N ASN A 28 12.26 11.85 -22.53
CA ASN A 28 11.31 11.35 -23.49
C ASN A 28 10.35 10.38 -22.79
N ASN A 29 9.09 10.34 -23.25
CA ASN A 29 8.04 9.45 -22.74
C ASN A 29 8.45 7.97 -22.70
N GLU A 30 9.45 7.59 -23.52
CA GLU A 30 10.02 6.25 -23.55
C GLU A 30 10.92 5.94 -22.35
N ASN A 31 11.68 6.92 -21.87
CA ASN A 31 12.57 6.81 -20.70
C ASN A 31 11.76 6.77 -19.39
N LEU A 32 10.71 7.58 -19.28
CA LEU A 32 9.78 7.54 -18.15
C LEU A 32 9.10 6.17 -18.01
N LYS A 33 8.62 5.59 -19.12
CA LYS A 33 8.08 4.22 -19.15
C LYS A 33 9.12 3.13 -18.88
N ARG A 34 10.41 3.40 -19.08
CA ARG A 34 11.50 2.47 -18.74
C ARG A 34 11.77 2.48 -17.25
N ILE A 35 11.84 3.67 -16.65
CA ILE A 35 12.01 3.85 -15.20
C ILE A 35 10.83 3.22 -14.46
N ASP A 36 9.60 3.48 -14.91
CA ASP A 36 8.37 2.89 -14.35
C ASP A 36 8.44 1.35 -14.34
N ARG A 37 8.82 0.74 -15.47
CA ARG A 37 9.02 -0.72 -15.60
C ARG A 37 10.22 -1.29 -14.83
N LEU A 38 11.15 -0.45 -14.38
CA LEU A 38 12.27 -0.88 -13.54
C LEU A 38 11.84 -0.83 -12.08
N VAL A 39 11.17 0.25 -11.66
CA VAL A 39 10.56 0.40 -10.33
C VAL A 39 9.59 -0.74 -10.06
N ASP A 40 8.65 -1.02 -10.96
CA ASP A 40 7.71 -2.14 -10.86
C ASP A 40 8.40 -3.50 -10.66
N ARG A 41 9.53 -3.70 -11.35
CA ARG A 41 10.26 -4.97 -11.32
C ARG A 41 11.01 -5.13 -10.01
N TYR A 42 11.66 -4.06 -9.55
CA TYR A 42 12.33 -4.01 -8.25
C TYR A 42 11.35 -4.22 -7.09
N GLU A 43 10.19 -3.58 -7.15
CA GLU A 43 9.11 -3.79 -6.19
C GLU A 43 8.68 -5.26 -6.18
N SER A 44 8.46 -5.84 -7.36
CA SER A 44 8.04 -7.24 -7.48
C SER A 44 9.08 -8.24 -6.96
N GLU A 45 10.38 -7.95 -7.09
CA GLU A 45 11.46 -8.87 -6.73
C GLU A 45 11.72 -8.87 -5.22
N ILE A 46 11.70 -7.68 -4.59
CA ILE A 46 11.78 -7.55 -3.12
C ILE A 46 10.57 -8.23 -2.46
N VAL A 47 9.35 -7.97 -2.96
CA VAL A 47 8.11 -8.57 -2.42
C VAL A 47 8.09 -10.10 -2.56
N ARG A 48 8.68 -10.65 -3.64
CA ARG A 48 8.73 -12.10 -3.86
C ARG A 48 9.74 -12.80 -2.95
N GLN A 49 10.93 -12.23 -2.74
CA GLN A 49 11.93 -12.83 -1.86
C GLN A 49 11.45 -12.86 -0.39
N LEU A 50 10.78 -11.80 0.06
CA LEU A 50 10.19 -11.73 1.41
C LEU A 50 9.01 -12.69 1.63
N ASN A 51 8.18 -12.93 0.62
CA ASN A 51 7.04 -13.85 0.73
C ASN A 51 7.42 -15.34 0.76
N SER A 52 8.56 -15.74 0.18
CA SER A 52 8.83 -17.17 -0.08
C SER A 52 9.05 -18.00 1.19
N GLU A 53 9.46 -17.38 2.31
CA GLU A 53 9.68 -18.08 3.58
C GLU A 53 8.41 -18.25 4.43
N TYR A 54 7.41 -17.37 4.30
CA TYR A 54 6.20 -17.39 5.14
C TYR A 54 5.10 -18.33 4.62
N VAL A 55 5.05 -18.59 3.31
CA VAL A 55 3.90 -19.25 2.64
C VAL A 55 3.83 -20.77 2.86
N LYS A 56 4.90 -21.42 3.33
CA LYS A 56 4.96 -22.90 3.35
C LYS A 56 4.22 -23.58 4.52
N LYS A 57 3.91 -22.89 5.63
CA LYS A 57 3.38 -23.56 6.84
C LYS A 57 1.87 -23.51 7.06
N THR A 58 1.09 -22.75 6.27
CA THR A 58 -0.18 -22.22 6.79
C THR A 58 -1.48 -22.55 6.00
N LYS A 59 -1.40 -23.30 4.89
CA LYS A 59 -2.48 -23.32 3.88
C LYS A 59 -3.87 -23.84 4.29
N ARG A 60 -4.03 -24.65 5.34
CA ARG A 60 -5.36 -25.23 5.72
C ARG A 60 -6.00 -24.54 6.92
N SER A 61 -5.23 -24.27 7.98
CA SER A 61 -5.71 -23.57 9.19
C SER A 61 -6.07 -22.11 8.89
N ASP A 62 -5.30 -21.45 8.01
CA ASP A 62 -5.50 -20.05 7.69
C ASP A 62 -6.82 -19.83 6.96
N ARG A 63 -7.20 -20.76 6.08
CA ARG A 63 -8.46 -20.65 5.32
C ARG A 63 -9.69 -20.72 6.22
N ILE A 64 -9.61 -21.52 7.29
CA ILE A 64 -10.68 -21.62 8.30
C ILE A 64 -10.68 -20.36 9.18
N ALA A 65 -9.51 -19.89 9.60
CA ALA A 65 -9.38 -18.67 10.40
C ALA A 65 -9.87 -17.42 9.63
N ASP A 66 -9.55 -17.29 8.35
CA ASP A 66 -10.01 -16.18 7.49
C ASP A 66 -11.52 -16.20 7.30
N PHE A 67 -12.12 -17.40 7.18
CA PHE A 67 -13.57 -17.53 7.12
C PHE A 67 -14.24 -17.09 8.42
N ILE A 68 -13.71 -17.54 9.57
CA ILE A 68 -14.24 -17.19 10.90
C ILE A 68 -14.06 -15.68 11.18
N ALA A 69 -12.92 -15.09 10.83
CA ALA A 69 -12.66 -13.66 11.03
C ALA A 69 -13.61 -12.79 10.19
N ARG A 70 -13.84 -13.16 8.92
CA ARG A 70 -14.78 -12.45 8.03
C ARG A 70 -16.24 -12.63 8.46
N PHE A 71 -16.58 -13.80 8.99
CA PHE A 71 -17.94 -14.10 9.44
C PHE A 71 -18.26 -13.42 10.77
N GLY A 72 -17.36 -13.48 11.76
CA GLY A 72 -17.54 -12.91 13.09
C GLY A 72 -17.50 -11.38 13.14
N GLY A 73 -16.84 -10.73 12.16
CA GLY A 73 -16.77 -9.26 12.07
C GLY A 73 -17.92 -8.59 11.30
N SER A 74 -18.85 -9.36 10.74
CA SER A 74 -19.94 -8.82 9.90
C SER A 74 -21.14 -8.39 10.73
N TRP A 75 -21.71 -7.22 10.42
CA TRP A 75 -22.98 -6.75 10.98
C TRP A 75 -24.13 -7.73 10.74
N SER A 76 -24.13 -8.45 9.62
CA SER A 76 -25.16 -9.44 9.30
C SER A 76 -25.12 -10.66 10.24
N PHE A 77 -23.95 -11.03 10.76
CA PHE A 77 -23.82 -12.14 11.71
C PHE A 77 -24.48 -11.80 13.05
N ILE A 78 -24.25 -10.57 13.55
CA ILE A 78 -24.84 -10.08 14.80
C ILE A 78 -26.37 -10.09 14.72
N ILE A 79 -26.93 -9.61 13.60
CA ILE A 79 -28.39 -9.56 13.39
C ILE A 79 -28.98 -10.97 13.29
N MET A 80 -28.34 -11.88 12.54
CA MET A 80 -28.78 -13.28 12.43
C MET A 80 -28.74 -13.99 13.78
N PHE A 81 -27.68 -13.79 14.57
CA PHE A 81 -27.53 -14.40 15.89
C PHE A 81 -28.57 -13.86 16.88
N ALA A 82 -28.83 -12.55 16.86
CA ALA A 82 -29.90 -11.94 17.65
C ALA A 82 -31.28 -12.51 17.27
N ALA A 83 -31.58 -12.63 15.96
CA ALA A 83 -32.82 -13.22 15.50
C ALA A 83 -32.96 -14.69 15.93
N PHE A 84 -31.88 -15.48 15.86
CA PHE A 84 -31.86 -16.87 16.33
C PHE A 84 -32.19 -16.96 17.83
N LEU A 85 -31.56 -16.12 18.67
CA LEU A 85 -31.86 -16.07 20.10
C LEU A 85 -33.32 -15.69 20.35
N THR A 86 -33.85 -14.69 19.64
CA THR A 86 -35.26 -14.28 19.75
C THR A 86 -36.20 -15.43 19.38
N VAL A 87 -35.95 -16.13 18.27
CA VAL A 87 -36.76 -17.29 17.85
C VAL A 87 -36.68 -18.42 18.88
N TRP A 88 -35.49 -18.69 19.45
CA TRP A 88 -35.32 -19.72 20.47
C TRP A 88 -36.10 -19.41 21.76
N ILE A 89 -36.08 -18.16 22.20
CA ILE A 89 -36.85 -17.70 23.36
C ILE A 89 -38.36 -17.81 23.08
N ILE A 90 -38.83 -17.37 21.90
CA ILE A 90 -40.24 -17.47 21.49
C ILE A 90 -40.68 -18.94 21.45
N TRP A 91 -39.87 -19.81 20.84
CA TRP A 91 -40.16 -21.25 20.75
C TRP A 91 -40.32 -21.87 22.13
N ASN A 92 -39.35 -21.65 23.04
CA ASN A 92 -39.42 -22.19 24.40
C ASN A 92 -40.57 -21.56 25.23
N THR A 93 -40.93 -20.30 24.97
CA THR A 93 -42.04 -19.63 25.66
C THR A 93 -43.42 -20.10 25.18
N ILE A 94 -43.59 -20.42 23.88
CA ILE A 94 -44.85 -20.98 23.36
C ILE A 94 -45.01 -22.44 23.79
N VAL A 95 -43.91 -23.20 23.76
CA VAL A 95 -43.87 -24.59 24.23
C VAL A 95 -44.09 -24.69 25.74
N LEU A 96 -43.79 -23.65 26.54
CA LEU A 96 -44.14 -23.55 27.96
C LEU A 96 -45.65 -23.78 28.21
N THR A 97 -46.52 -23.32 27.30
CA THR A 97 -47.98 -23.49 27.37
C THR A 97 -48.41 -24.93 27.07
N SER A 98 -47.57 -25.71 26.39
CA SER A 98 -47.86 -27.08 25.96
C SER A 98 -46.93 -28.07 26.66
N SER A 99 -47.21 -28.44 27.93
CA SER A 99 -46.67 -29.53 28.80
C SER A 99 -45.26 -30.14 28.64
N LEU A 100 -44.61 -30.15 27.47
CA LEU A 100 -43.24 -30.55 27.18
C LEU A 100 -42.29 -29.35 27.31
N GLN A 101 -41.74 -29.11 28.49
CA GLN A 101 -40.81 -27.99 28.72
C GLN A 101 -39.36 -28.43 28.47
N PHE A 102 -38.77 -28.02 27.34
CA PHE A 102 -37.39 -28.36 26.98
C PHE A 102 -36.34 -27.49 27.70
N ASP A 103 -36.56 -26.18 27.84
CA ASP A 103 -35.70 -25.26 28.59
C ASP A 103 -36.54 -24.29 29.45
N LYS A 104 -36.67 -24.57 30.76
CA LYS A 104 -37.46 -23.76 31.70
C LYS A 104 -36.75 -22.44 32.00
N PRO A 105 -37.47 -21.30 32.12
CA PRO A 105 -36.89 -20.08 32.65
C PRO A 105 -36.25 -20.35 34.02
N PRO A 106 -34.97 -19.99 34.26
CA PRO A 106 -34.17 -18.96 33.58
C PRO A 106 -33.26 -19.43 32.41
N PHE A 107 -33.70 -20.38 31.56
CA PHE A 107 -33.03 -20.84 30.33
C PHE A 107 -31.60 -21.36 30.54
N ILE A 108 -31.46 -22.44 31.31
CA ILE A 108 -30.16 -22.97 31.74
C ILE A 108 -29.29 -23.45 30.56
N LEU A 109 -29.91 -24.03 29.53
CA LEU A 109 -29.20 -24.53 28.36
C LEU A 109 -28.67 -23.38 27.50
N LEU A 110 -29.49 -22.35 27.30
CA LEU A 110 -29.08 -21.16 26.56
C LEU A 110 -27.93 -20.43 27.28
N ASN A 111 -28.02 -20.31 28.60
CA ASN A 111 -26.98 -19.67 29.40
C ASN A 111 -25.65 -20.45 29.37
N LEU A 112 -25.71 -21.78 29.40
CA LEU A 112 -24.53 -22.64 29.26
C LEU A 112 -23.88 -22.46 27.88
N CYS A 113 -24.69 -22.45 26.82
CA CYS A 113 -24.21 -22.27 25.44
C CYS A 113 -23.56 -20.90 25.25
N LEU A 114 -24.19 -19.82 25.73
CA LEU A 114 -23.63 -18.46 25.65
C LEU A 114 -22.30 -18.35 26.40
N SER A 115 -22.22 -18.94 27.60
CA SER A 115 -21.01 -18.94 28.41
C SER A 115 -19.85 -19.66 27.71
N PHE A 116 -20.14 -20.79 27.05
CA PHE A 116 -19.15 -21.53 26.27
C PHE A 116 -18.68 -20.71 25.05
N ILE A 117 -19.59 -20.10 24.30
CA ILE A 117 -19.25 -19.24 23.15
C ILE A 117 -18.38 -18.06 23.60
N ALA A 118 -18.74 -17.40 24.69
CA ALA A 118 -17.99 -16.27 25.26
C ALA A 118 -16.57 -16.68 25.67
N ALA A 119 -16.38 -17.89 26.22
CA ALA A 119 -15.06 -18.40 26.58
C ALA A 119 -14.10 -18.50 25.38
N PHE A 120 -14.62 -18.79 24.17
CA PHE A 120 -13.82 -18.87 22.94
C PHE A 120 -13.66 -17.52 22.21
N GLN A 121 -14.41 -16.47 22.59
CA GLN A 121 -14.29 -15.18 21.92
C GLN A 121 -12.88 -14.58 22.07
N ALA A 122 -12.34 -14.53 23.29
CA ALA A 122 -11.05 -13.87 23.53
C ALA A 122 -9.88 -14.54 22.78
N PRO A 123 -9.74 -15.88 22.75
CA PRO A 123 -8.74 -16.56 21.93
C PRO A 123 -8.92 -16.31 20.42
N PHE A 124 -10.15 -16.32 19.89
CA PHE A 124 -10.38 -16.05 18.47
C PHE A 124 -10.05 -14.61 18.09
N ILE A 125 -10.42 -13.65 18.94
CA ILE A 125 -10.04 -12.26 18.79
C ILE A 125 -8.51 -12.15 18.82
N MET A 126 -7.85 -12.77 19.80
CA MET A 126 -6.39 -12.75 19.94
C MET A 126 -5.68 -13.42 18.76
N MET A 127 -6.21 -14.52 18.21
CA MET A 127 -5.66 -15.17 17.01
C MET A 127 -5.81 -14.30 15.77
N SER A 128 -6.96 -13.62 15.60
CA SER A 128 -7.17 -12.68 14.50
C SER A 128 -6.25 -11.45 14.62
N GLN A 129 -6.08 -10.91 15.83
CA GLN A 129 -5.15 -9.82 16.11
C GLN A 129 -3.69 -10.22 15.88
N ASN A 130 -3.27 -11.39 16.36
CA ASN A 130 -1.92 -11.90 16.15
C ASN A 130 -1.60 -12.10 14.67
N ARG A 131 -2.61 -12.48 13.86
CA ARG A 131 -2.47 -12.58 12.40
C ARG A 131 -2.30 -11.21 11.76
N SER A 132 -3.13 -10.23 12.11
CA SER A 132 -3.00 -8.86 11.58
C SER A 132 -1.65 -8.26 11.96
N ALA A 133 -1.25 -8.36 13.24
CA ALA A 133 0.04 -7.87 13.71
C ALA A 133 1.24 -8.53 12.99
N ALA A 134 1.14 -9.81 12.65
CA ALA A 134 2.17 -10.48 11.86
C ALA A 134 2.25 -9.95 10.42
N ARG A 135 1.11 -9.61 9.81
CA ARG A 135 1.06 -8.96 8.49
C ARG A 135 1.64 -7.54 8.56
N ASP A 136 1.21 -6.75 9.54
CA ASP A 136 1.67 -5.36 9.72
C ASP A 136 3.17 -5.30 10.01
N LYS A 137 3.70 -6.25 10.78
CA LYS A 137 5.14 -6.38 10.99
C LYS A 137 5.88 -6.72 9.68
N HIS A 138 5.31 -7.59 8.86
CA HIS A 138 5.93 -7.95 7.58
C HIS A 138 5.96 -6.74 6.63
N GLU A 139 4.84 -6.03 6.52
CA GLU A 139 4.72 -4.82 5.71
C GLU A 139 5.72 -3.74 6.16
N SER A 140 5.84 -3.49 7.48
CA SER A 140 6.81 -2.52 7.99
C SER A 140 8.28 -2.88 7.72
N ILE A 141 8.63 -4.18 7.67
CA ILE A 141 9.98 -4.63 7.28
C ILE A 141 10.23 -4.35 5.79
N ILE A 142 9.23 -4.56 4.94
CA ILE A 142 9.34 -4.29 3.50
C ILE A 142 9.52 -2.79 3.27
N ASP A 143 8.68 -1.96 3.89
CA ASP A 143 8.75 -0.51 3.78
C ASP A 143 10.10 0.03 4.24
N PHE A 144 10.62 -0.51 5.36
CA PHE A 144 11.95 -0.18 5.83
C PHE A 144 13.03 -0.51 4.80
N ALA A 145 12.99 -1.70 4.19
CA ALA A 145 13.97 -2.11 3.19
C ALA A 145 13.92 -1.25 1.92
N ILE A 146 12.73 -0.88 1.45
CA ILE A 146 12.53 0.02 0.30
C ILE A 146 13.10 1.39 0.62
N ASN A 147 12.72 1.99 1.76
CA ASN A 147 13.20 3.31 2.15
C ASN A 147 14.72 3.34 2.35
N TYR A 148 15.28 2.30 2.96
CA TYR A 148 16.73 2.19 3.13
C TYR A 148 17.46 2.14 1.78
N LYS A 149 16.95 1.35 0.82
CA LYS A 149 17.54 1.25 -0.51
C LYS A 149 17.38 2.56 -1.31
N ALA A 150 16.23 3.21 -1.22
CA ALA A 150 16.02 4.53 -1.83
C ALA A 150 16.99 5.56 -1.27
N GLY A 151 17.27 5.54 0.04
CA GLY A 151 18.29 6.38 0.66
C GLY A 151 19.69 6.15 0.09
N GLN A 152 20.12 4.89 -0.05
CA GLN A 152 21.42 4.57 -0.66
C GLN A 152 21.53 5.05 -2.11
N GLU A 153 20.46 4.89 -2.90
CA GLU A 153 20.44 5.34 -4.30
C GLU A 153 20.56 6.87 -4.40
N VAL A 154 19.91 7.61 -3.48
CA VAL A 154 20.05 9.07 -3.39
C VAL A 154 21.48 9.47 -3.08
N ASP A 155 22.14 8.79 -2.13
CA ASP A 155 23.53 9.05 -1.78
C ASP A 155 24.47 8.78 -2.99
N ASP A 156 24.22 7.71 -3.74
CA ASP A 156 24.99 7.39 -4.96
C ASP A 156 24.80 8.46 -6.05
N ILE A 157 23.56 8.88 -6.28
CA ILE A 157 23.24 9.97 -7.22
C ILE A 157 23.94 11.28 -6.80
N GLN A 158 23.96 11.62 -5.51
CA GLN A 158 24.70 12.77 -5.00
C GLN A 158 26.20 12.64 -5.27
N GLY A 159 26.77 11.44 -5.08
CA GLY A 159 28.15 11.14 -5.41
C GLY A 159 28.48 11.36 -6.89
N HIS A 160 27.60 10.92 -7.78
CA HIS A 160 27.69 11.17 -9.21
C HIS A 160 27.58 12.66 -9.55
N LEU A 161 26.65 13.38 -8.94
CA LEU A 161 26.49 14.83 -9.13
C LEU A 161 27.75 15.60 -8.75
N HIS A 162 28.32 15.32 -7.58
CA HIS A 162 29.56 15.95 -7.14
C HIS A 162 30.76 15.60 -8.01
N ARG A 163 30.78 14.41 -8.62
CA ARG A 163 31.83 14.05 -9.59
C ARG A 163 31.71 14.90 -10.86
N LEU A 164 30.49 15.04 -11.38
CA LEU A 164 30.22 15.84 -12.56
C LEU A 164 30.51 17.34 -12.32
N GLU A 165 30.18 17.87 -11.15
CA GLU A 165 30.54 19.25 -10.76
C GLU A 165 32.06 19.48 -10.82
N ARG A 166 32.86 18.51 -10.35
CA ARG A 166 34.33 18.60 -10.41
C ARG A 166 34.85 18.53 -11.85
N GLU A 167 34.29 17.66 -12.68
CA GLU A 167 34.68 17.55 -14.10
C GLU A 167 34.36 18.83 -14.88
N ILE A 168 33.17 19.41 -14.68
CA ILE A 168 32.76 20.69 -15.28
C ILE A 168 33.71 21.81 -14.84
N ALA A 169 34.05 21.89 -13.56
CA ALA A 169 34.99 22.88 -13.04
C ALA A 169 36.38 22.75 -13.67
N ALA A 170 36.87 21.53 -13.88
CA ALA A 170 38.14 21.26 -14.53
C ALA A 170 38.13 21.68 -16.02
N ILE A 171 37.08 21.32 -16.77
CA ILE A 171 36.91 21.70 -18.17
C ILE A 171 36.87 23.22 -18.31
N LYS A 172 36.11 23.91 -17.45
CA LYS A 172 36.02 25.37 -17.43
C LYS A 172 37.39 26.02 -17.23
N LYS A 173 38.23 25.45 -16.36
CA LYS A 173 39.60 25.94 -16.13
C LYS A 173 40.47 25.76 -17.39
N LEU A 174 40.41 24.60 -18.04
CA LEU A 174 41.16 24.33 -19.27
C LEU A 174 40.76 25.24 -20.43
N LEU A 175 39.45 25.52 -20.58
CA LEU A 175 38.95 26.45 -21.59
C LEU A 175 39.46 27.87 -21.37
N ASN A 176 39.39 28.36 -20.13
CA ASN A 176 39.89 29.69 -19.77
C ASN A 176 41.41 29.80 -19.96
N GLU A 177 42.16 28.72 -19.73
CA GLU A 177 43.61 28.68 -19.96
C GLU A 177 43.94 28.70 -21.45
N LYS A 178 43.18 27.98 -22.29
CA LYS A 178 43.30 28.03 -23.75
C LYS A 178 43.00 29.43 -24.31
N GLU A 179 41.90 30.05 -23.88
CA GLU A 179 41.51 31.40 -24.32
C GLU A 179 42.61 32.44 -24.01
N ASN A 180 43.27 32.30 -22.86
CA ASN A 180 44.37 33.18 -22.48
C ASN A 180 45.68 32.92 -23.26
N MET A 181 45.88 31.70 -23.78
CA MET A 181 47.02 31.42 -24.67
C MET A 181 46.78 31.98 -26.07
N GLU A 182 45.57 31.82 -26.63
CA GLU A 182 45.22 32.37 -27.95
C GLU A 182 45.36 33.91 -27.98
N LYS A 183 44.96 34.61 -26.91
CA LYS A 183 45.14 36.07 -26.79
C LYS A 183 46.60 36.53 -26.61
N LYS A 184 47.53 35.62 -26.38
CA LYS A 184 48.95 35.92 -26.16
C LYS A 184 49.80 35.69 -27.41
N ASP A 185 49.25 34.94 -28.36
CA ASP A 185 49.86 34.64 -29.67
C ASP A 185 49.38 35.61 -30.78
N GLU A 186 48.36 36.44 -30.51
CA GLU A 186 47.95 37.61 -31.29
C GLU A 186 48.68 38.90 -30.86
#